data_AF-A0A5N6P6T4-F1
#
_entry.id   AF-A0A5N6P6T4-F1
#
_cell.length_a   1.000
_cell.length_b   1.000
_cell.length_c   1.000
_cell.angle_alpha   90.00
_cell.angle_beta   90.00
_cell.angle_gamma   90.00
#
_symmetry.space_group_name_H-M   'P 1'
#
loop_
_entity.id
_entity.type
_entity.pdbx_description
1 polymer ?
#
loop_
_entity_poly.entity_id
_entity_poly.type
_entity_poly.pdbx_seq_one_letter_code
_entity_poly.pdbx_strand_id
1 'polypeptide(L)'
;MAKTRKKSSLWTEVKKLYDETQAENPEKLDRRNEDQMKGRFKRLNQNAQKWVSACREAYRRGRSGISQKDMETLELHHDTTRSRPECERENEESGGSTKRSRTTEEGDYSNPETPNSGGSTIQRPIGRDATKKGKGKISSEFFDGIRALRLTRDNEVEVMNKRVELELQKEQKKDERDLKKMQLLYLNTFLKRENLSVDEENMKHILIAKFYGK
;
A
#
# COMPACT_ATOMS: atom_id res chain seq x y z
N MET A 1 -26.85 37.47 -16.09
CA MET A 1 -25.45 37.65 -15.63
C MET A 1 -24.95 36.35 -15.02
N ALA A 2 -23.90 35.74 -15.56
CA ALA A 2 -23.33 34.51 -15.00
C ALA A 2 -22.42 34.84 -13.81
N LYS A 3 -22.78 34.40 -12.59
CA LYS A 3 -21.92 34.52 -11.41
C LYS A 3 -20.74 33.56 -11.56
N THR A 4 -19.55 34.08 -11.83
CA THR A 4 -18.31 33.29 -11.85
C THR A 4 -18.04 32.72 -10.46
N ARG A 5 -18.15 31.39 -10.32
CA ARG A 5 -17.93 30.68 -9.06
C ARG A 5 -16.44 30.78 -8.71
N LYS A 6 -16.12 31.60 -7.71
CA LYS A 6 -14.73 31.77 -7.21
C LYS A 6 -14.19 30.39 -6.83
N LYS A 7 -13.04 30.01 -7.40
CA LYS A 7 -12.34 28.76 -7.05
C LYS A 7 -11.72 28.94 -5.65
N SER A 8 -12.42 28.51 -4.61
CA SER A 8 -11.86 28.39 -3.26
C SER A 8 -10.75 27.34 -3.24
N SER A 9 -9.75 27.53 -2.37
CA SER A 9 -8.80 26.47 -2.06
C SER A 9 -9.55 25.26 -1.49
N LEU A 10 -9.17 24.05 -1.92
CA LEU A 10 -9.74 22.80 -1.41
C LEU A 10 -9.65 22.71 0.12
N TRP A 11 -8.57 23.25 0.71
CA TRP A 11 -8.42 23.29 2.16
C TRP A 11 -9.40 24.23 2.85
N THR A 12 -9.81 25.32 2.20
CA THR A 12 -10.84 26.23 2.73
C THR A 12 -12.23 25.58 2.70
N GLU A 13 -12.52 24.76 1.69
CA GLU A 13 -13.77 23.97 1.63
C GLU A 13 -13.79 22.85 2.68
N VAL A 14 -12.69 22.10 2.83
CA VAL A 14 -12.50 21.10 3.90
C VAL A 14 -12.58 21.73 5.29
N LYS A 15 -12.01 22.92 5.49
CA LYS A 15 -12.05 23.72 6.73
C LYS A 15 -13.49 24.15 7.04
N LYS A 16 -14.26 24.62 6.05
CA LYS A 16 -15.68 24.97 6.19
C LYS A 16 -16.52 23.76 6.64
N LEU A 17 -16.42 22.63 5.93
CA LEU A 17 -17.15 21.41 6.27
C LEU A 17 -16.78 20.88 7.68
N TYR A 18 -15.52 21.01 8.08
CA TYR A 18 -15.08 20.64 9.42
C TYR A 18 -15.71 21.52 10.49
N ASP A 19 -15.78 22.84 10.29
CA ASP A 19 -16.42 23.76 11.26
C ASP A 19 -17.93 23.56 11.34
N GLU A 20 -18.59 23.26 10.21
CA GLU A 20 -20.01 22.87 10.19
C GLU A 20 -20.23 21.59 11.02
N THR A 21 -19.43 20.54 10.77
CA THR A 21 -19.49 19.29 11.55
C THR A 21 -19.15 19.49 13.04
N GLN A 22 -18.25 20.44 13.34
CA GLN A 22 -17.84 20.79 14.71
C GLN A 22 -18.95 21.54 15.46
N ALA A 23 -19.70 22.40 14.77
CA ALA A 23 -20.85 23.10 15.34
C ALA A 23 -21.99 22.12 15.68
N GLU A 24 -22.21 21.10 14.85
CA GLU A 24 -23.20 20.03 15.11
C GLU A 24 -22.76 19.04 16.21
N ASN A 25 -21.45 18.77 16.33
CA ASN A 25 -20.91 17.75 17.25
C ASN A 25 -19.72 18.28 18.10
N PRO A 26 -19.94 19.29 18.96
CA PRO A 26 -18.85 19.99 19.65
C PRO A 26 -18.07 19.11 20.64
N GLU A 27 -18.70 18.09 21.24
CA GLU A 27 -18.06 17.16 22.19
C GLU A 27 -17.14 16.13 21.52
N LYS A 28 -17.35 15.85 20.23
CA LYS A 28 -16.60 14.81 19.48
C LYS A 28 -15.43 15.38 18.67
N LEU A 29 -15.43 16.69 18.41
CA LEU A 29 -14.48 17.35 17.51
C LEU A 29 -13.93 18.64 18.13
N ASP A 30 -12.62 18.66 18.39
CA ASP A 30 -11.91 19.89 18.76
C ASP A 30 -11.95 20.90 17.62
N ARG A 31 -11.98 22.20 17.97
CA ARG A 31 -11.67 23.27 17.02
C ARG A 31 -10.23 23.14 16.53
N ARG A 32 -10.03 23.13 15.21
CA ARG A 32 -8.71 23.06 14.57
C ARG A 32 -8.59 24.07 13.44
N ASN A 33 -7.41 24.67 13.29
CA ASN A 33 -7.12 25.56 12.16
C ASN A 33 -6.69 24.76 10.91
N GLU A 34 -6.63 25.43 9.75
CA GLU A 34 -6.35 24.79 8.46
C GLU A 34 -4.99 24.07 8.44
N ASP A 35 -3.96 24.65 9.08
CA ASP A 35 -2.60 24.09 9.07
C ASP A 35 -2.44 22.89 10.02
N GLN A 36 -3.16 22.87 11.15
CA GLN A 36 -3.30 21.69 12.01
C GLN A 36 -3.97 20.54 11.24
N MET A 37 -4.99 20.83 10.43
CA MET A 37 -5.65 19.84 9.58
C MET A 37 -4.72 19.31 8.48
N LYS A 38 -4.01 20.19 7.76
CA LYS A 38 -2.95 19.81 6.79
C LYS A 38 -1.87 18.93 7.43
N GLY A 39 -1.37 19.33 8.60
CA GLY A 39 -0.34 18.60 9.33
C GLY A 39 -0.79 17.21 9.79
N ARG A 40 -2.03 17.09 10.28
CA ARG A 40 -2.63 15.78 10.64
C ARG A 40 -2.84 14.91 9.40
N PHE A 41 -3.37 15.47 8.31
CA PHE A 41 -3.54 14.78 7.04
C PHE A 41 -2.22 14.26 6.48
N LYS A 42 -1.15 15.08 6.45
CA LYS A 42 0.18 14.68 5.98
C LYS A 42 0.70 13.45 6.72
N ARG A 43 0.57 13.41 8.07
CA ARG A 43 1.00 12.27 8.89
C ARG A 43 0.17 11.01 8.63
N LEU A 44 -1.15 11.12 8.52
CA LEU A 44 -2.03 9.98 8.22
C LEU A 44 -1.81 9.44 6.80
N ASN A 45 -1.78 10.33 5.81
CA ASN A 45 -1.55 9.98 4.40
C ASN A 45 -0.17 9.34 4.20
N GLN A 46 0.88 9.74 4.93
CA GLN A 46 2.20 9.11 4.82
C GLN A 46 2.16 7.60 5.09
N ASN A 47 1.34 7.13 6.04
CA ASN A 47 1.17 5.69 6.28
C ASN A 47 0.32 5.02 5.20
N ALA A 48 -0.72 5.69 4.69
CA ALA A 48 -1.51 5.19 3.56
C ALA A 48 -0.64 5.03 2.29
N GLN A 49 0.20 6.01 1.97
CA GLN A 49 1.13 5.95 0.82
C GLN A 49 2.17 4.83 0.96
N LYS A 50 2.68 4.56 2.17
CA LYS A 50 3.54 3.39 2.43
C LYS A 50 2.82 2.08 2.12
N TRP A 51 1.58 1.93 2.59
CA TRP A 51 0.76 0.74 2.33
C TRP A 51 0.47 0.57 0.83
N VAL A 52 0.03 1.62 0.14
CA VAL A 52 -0.21 1.61 -1.32
C VAL A 52 1.07 1.25 -2.08
N SER A 53 2.24 1.75 -1.65
CA SER A 53 3.53 1.43 -2.26
C SER A 53 3.90 -0.05 -2.07
N ALA A 54 3.70 -0.60 -0.86
CA ALA A 54 3.92 -2.01 -0.57
C ALA A 54 2.99 -2.92 -1.39
N CYS A 55 1.70 -2.59 -1.50
CA CYS A 55 0.75 -3.33 -2.33
C CYS A 55 1.11 -3.28 -3.83
N ARG A 56 1.54 -2.11 -4.34
CA ARG A 56 2.02 -1.97 -5.72
C ARG A 56 3.28 -2.81 -5.99
N GLU A 57 4.19 -2.86 -5.02
CA GLU A 57 5.42 -3.65 -5.11
C GLU A 57 5.14 -5.16 -5.04
N ALA A 58 4.25 -5.61 -4.14
CA ALA A 58 3.80 -7.00 -4.09
C ALA A 58 3.13 -7.44 -5.41
N TYR A 59 2.26 -6.58 -5.97
CA TYR A 59 1.64 -6.83 -7.27
C TYR A 59 2.66 -6.89 -8.42
N ARG A 60 3.70 -6.03 -8.39
CA ARG A 60 4.81 -6.07 -9.34
C ARG A 60 5.59 -7.39 -9.25
N ARG A 61 5.90 -7.86 -8.05
CA ARG A 61 6.60 -9.14 -7.80
C ARG A 61 5.81 -10.35 -8.26
N GLY A 62 4.49 -10.36 -8.00
CA GLY A 62 3.60 -11.41 -8.54
C GLY A 62 3.53 -11.43 -10.07
N ARG A 63 3.89 -10.33 -10.74
CA ARG A 63 3.96 -10.24 -12.22
C ARG A 63 5.37 -10.47 -12.78
N SER A 64 6.43 -10.46 -11.97
CA SER A 64 7.82 -10.56 -12.43
C SER A 64 8.33 -12.01 -12.57
N GLY A 65 7.43 -12.99 -12.72
CA GLY A 65 7.81 -14.39 -13.00
C GLY A 65 8.50 -15.12 -11.84
N ILE A 66 8.44 -14.60 -10.62
CA ILE A 66 8.94 -15.28 -9.41
C ILE A 66 8.18 -16.61 -9.23
N SER A 67 8.90 -17.71 -9.10
CA SER A 67 8.30 -19.03 -8.92
C SER A 67 7.58 -19.10 -7.57
N GLN A 68 6.50 -19.87 -7.50
CA GLN A 68 5.77 -20.09 -6.24
C GLN A 68 6.70 -20.65 -5.13
N LYS A 69 7.73 -21.44 -5.51
CA LYS A 69 8.76 -21.94 -4.59
C LYS A 69 9.68 -20.84 -4.03
N ASP A 70 9.97 -19.81 -4.82
CA ASP A 70 10.82 -18.69 -4.41
C ASP A 70 10.08 -17.81 -3.39
N MET A 71 8.75 -17.71 -3.52
CA MET A 71 7.88 -17.04 -2.57
C MET A 71 7.85 -17.75 -1.21
N GLU A 72 7.65 -19.08 -1.20
CA GLU A 72 7.72 -19.90 0.02
C GLU A 72 9.10 -19.82 0.69
N THR A 73 10.18 -19.81 -0.10
CA THR A 73 11.56 -19.71 0.42
C THR A 73 11.82 -18.35 1.09
N LEU A 74 11.26 -17.26 0.56
CA LEU A 74 11.35 -15.92 1.16
C LEU A 74 10.50 -15.79 2.45
N GLU A 75 9.33 -16.43 2.52
CA GLU A 75 8.53 -16.50 3.76
C GLU A 75 9.25 -17.29 4.85
N LEU A 76 9.81 -18.46 4.51
CA LEU A 76 10.53 -19.31 5.46
C LEU A 76 11.75 -18.60 6.10
N HIS A 77 12.44 -17.74 5.34
CA HIS A 77 13.61 -17.02 5.83
C HIS A 77 13.24 -15.87 6.80
N HIS A 78 12.05 -15.28 6.65
CA HIS A 78 11.53 -14.24 7.54
C HIS A 78 11.04 -14.80 8.88
N ASP A 79 10.43 -15.99 8.89
CA ASP A 79 10.07 -16.66 10.14
C ASP A 79 11.31 -17.21 10.88
N THR A 80 12.32 -17.69 10.17
CA THR A 80 13.56 -18.21 10.76
C THR A 80 14.38 -17.13 11.48
N THR A 81 14.40 -15.88 10.97
CA THR A 81 15.17 -14.77 11.57
C THR A 81 14.55 -14.18 12.85
N ARG A 82 13.41 -14.70 13.32
CA ARG A 82 12.86 -14.34 14.63
C ARG A 82 13.60 -14.98 15.81
N SER A 83 14.41 -16.00 15.54
CA SER A 83 15.33 -16.58 16.52
C SER A 83 16.63 -15.79 16.55
N ARG A 84 16.85 -15.10 17.69
CA ARG A 84 18.06 -14.36 18.05
C ARG A 84 19.34 -15.11 17.67
N PRO A 85 20.25 -14.53 16.85
CA PRO A 85 21.61 -15.04 16.73
C PRO A 85 22.32 -14.85 18.07
N GLU A 86 22.93 -15.90 18.59
CA GLU A 86 23.92 -15.77 19.65
C GLU A 86 25.20 -15.20 19.03
N CYS A 87 25.67 -14.07 19.56
CA CYS A 87 26.85 -13.41 19.04
C CYS A 87 28.10 -14.17 19.53
N GLU A 88 28.62 -15.08 18.71
CA GLU A 88 29.99 -15.55 18.89
C GLU A 88 30.98 -14.39 18.70
N ARG A 89 32.08 -14.48 19.45
CA ARG A 89 32.97 -13.36 19.76
C ARG A 89 34.34 -13.65 19.17
N GLU A 90 34.63 -13.06 18.03
CA GLU A 90 36.02 -12.93 17.55
C GLU A 90 36.33 -11.47 17.24
N ASN A 91 37.51 -11.03 17.66
CA ASN A 91 38.03 -9.69 17.43
C ASN A 91 38.49 -9.57 15.97
N GLU A 92 38.42 -8.37 15.40
CA GLU A 92 39.67 -7.73 14.94
C GLU A 92 39.54 -6.21 14.84
N GLU A 93 40.70 -5.58 14.79
CA GLU A 93 40.98 -4.19 15.15
C GLU A 93 40.85 -3.21 13.97
N SER A 94 40.48 -1.95 14.26
CA SER A 94 41.04 -0.71 13.69
C SER A 94 39.99 0.40 13.47
N GLY A 95 40.34 1.65 13.79
CA GLY A 95 39.49 2.82 13.48
C GLY A 95 39.33 3.87 14.60
N GLY A 96 40.34 4.11 15.44
CA GLY A 96 40.27 5.17 16.45
C GLY A 96 40.51 6.59 15.91
N SER A 97 39.94 7.62 16.56
CA SER A 97 40.64 8.92 16.75
C SER A 97 39.98 9.84 17.80
N THR A 98 40.67 9.97 18.93
CA THR A 98 41.04 11.24 19.61
C THR A 98 39.99 12.32 19.94
N LYS A 99 39.77 12.51 21.27
CA LYS A 99 39.86 13.77 22.08
C LYS A 99 38.95 13.65 23.33
N ARG A 100 39.35 13.93 24.58
CA ARG A 100 40.64 14.28 25.24
C ARG A 100 40.62 13.76 26.69
N SER A 101 41.80 13.50 27.26
CA SER A 101 41.99 12.90 28.60
C SER A 101 41.90 13.91 29.77
N ARG A 102 41.82 13.35 30.98
CA ARG A 102 41.70 14.01 32.28
C ARG A 102 43.06 14.13 32.99
N THR A 103 43.21 15.21 33.76
CA THR A 103 44.21 15.52 34.80
C THR A 103 43.47 16.37 35.87
N THR A 104 43.93 16.75 37.07
CA THR A 104 45.09 16.49 37.97
C THR A 104 44.62 16.94 39.39
N GLU A 105 45.24 16.68 40.55
CA GLU A 105 46.44 15.97 41.02
C GLU A 105 46.15 15.42 42.45
N GLU A 106 47.13 15.12 43.32
CA GLU A 106 46.93 14.83 44.76
C GLU A 106 47.46 15.93 45.70
N GLY A 107 46.90 16.02 46.91
CA GLY A 107 47.36 16.87 48.01
C GLY A 107 46.68 16.48 49.33
N ASP A 108 47.47 16.27 50.39
CA ASP A 108 47.11 15.44 51.54
C ASP A 108 47.09 16.24 52.88
N TYR A 109 46.43 15.68 53.91
CA TYR A 109 46.33 16.14 55.32
C TYR A 109 45.64 17.49 55.68
N SER A 110 44.45 17.39 56.29
CA SER A 110 44.28 17.56 57.75
C SER A 110 42.81 17.77 58.13
N ASN A 111 42.33 17.00 59.11
CA ASN A 111 40.98 17.10 59.68
C ASN A 111 41.10 17.50 61.17
N PRO A 112 40.17 18.27 61.71
CA PRO A 112 39.67 17.94 63.05
C PRO A 112 38.14 18.00 63.17
N GLU A 113 37.63 16.99 63.90
CA GLU A 113 36.46 17.03 64.79
C GLU A 113 35.07 17.27 64.19
N THR A 114 34.33 16.18 64.05
CA THR A 114 32.86 16.17 64.11
C THR A 114 32.37 16.35 65.56
N PRO A 115 31.15 16.84 65.74
CA PRO A 115 30.19 15.96 66.40
C PRO A 115 28.89 15.74 65.62
N ASN A 116 28.37 14.54 65.79
CA ASN A 116 27.17 13.97 65.19
C ASN A 116 25.88 14.75 65.55
N SER A 117 25.03 15.07 64.55
CA SER A 117 23.60 15.29 64.77
C SER A 117 22.72 14.94 63.55
N GLY A 118 21.99 13.84 63.69
CA GLY A 118 20.58 13.66 63.29
C GLY A 118 20.10 14.23 61.94
N GLY A 119 19.96 13.36 60.94
CA GLY A 119 19.55 13.75 59.59
C GLY A 119 18.08 14.20 59.43
N SER A 120 17.90 15.18 58.54
CA SER A 120 16.66 15.51 57.83
C SER A 120 17.11 16.08 56.47
N THR A 121 16.61 15.68 55.31
CA THR A 121 15.23 15.82 54.84
C THR A 121 15.03 14.94 53.58
N ILE A 122 13.80 14.82 53.09
CA ILE A 122 13.38 14.20 51.81
C ILE A 122 13.24 12.66 51.88
N GLN A 123 12.05 12.21 52.30
CA GLN A 123 11.58 10.87 52.01
C GLN A 123 11.47 10.67 50.48
N ARG A 124 12.13 9.65 49.96
CA ARG A 124 11.86 9.15 48.61
C ARG A 124 10.55 8.36 48.65
N PRO A 125 9.57 8.61 47.76
CA PRO A 125 8.38 7.78 47.72
C PRO A 125 8.75 6.34 47.35
N ILE A 126 8.34 5.42 48.21
CA ILE A 126 8.62 3.98 48.11
C ILE A 126 8.13 3.44 46.76
N GLY A 127 8.97 2.64 46.10
CA GLY A 127 8.67 2.08 44.79
C GLY A 127 7.40 1.23 44.82
N ARG A 128 6.41 1.60 44.00
CA ARG A 128 5.21 0.79 43.79
C ARG A 128 5.48 -0.33 42.79
N ASP A 129 4.83 -1.46 43.05
CA ASP A 129 5.04 -2.75 42.40
C ASP A 129 4.87 -2.77 40.87
N ALA A 130 5.45 -3.83 40.30
CA ALA A 130 5.42 -4.13 38.87
C ALA A 130 3.99 -4.24 38.31
N THR A 131 3.49 -3.15 37.72
CA THR A 131 2.34 -3.22 36.82
C THR A 131 2.73 -3.96 35.54
N LYS A 132 2.43 -5.26 35.51
CA LYS A 132 2.47 -6.08 34.28
C LYS A 132 1.72 -5.32 33.17
N LYS A 133 2.42 -4.90 32.11
CA LYS A 133 1.76 -4.31 30.93
C LYS A 133 0.78 -5.33 30.35
N GLY A 134 -0.51 -5.05 30.47
CA GLY A 134 -1.57 -5.87 29.92
C GLY A 134 -1.36 -6.05 28.42
N LYS A 135 -1.16 -7.30 27.97
CA LYS A 135 -1.10 -7.66 26.56
C LYS A 135 -2.51 -7.49 25.99
N GLY A 136 -2.75 -6.34 25.35
CA GLY A 136 -4.08 -5.94 24.89
C GLY A 136 -4.75 -7.02 24.04
N LYS A 137 -5.95 -7.44 24.45
CA LYS A 137 -6.79 -8.32 23.64
C LYS A 137 -7.30 -7.53 22.44
N ILE A 138 -6.92 -7.96 21.24
CA ILE A 138 -7.49 -7.46 19.99
C ILE A 138 -8.97 -7.87 19.96
N SER A 139 -9.89 -6.93 19.76
CA SER A 139 -11.33 -7.22 19.73
C SER A 139 -11.71 -8.03 18.48
N SER A 140 -12.81 -8.78 18.56
CA SER A 140 -13.40 -9.48 17.41
C SER A 140 -13.68 -8.53 16.25
N GLU A 141 -14.16 -7.32 16.55
CA GLU A 141 -14.46 -6.23 15.61
C GLU A 141 -13.28 -5.88 14.69
N PHE A 142 -12.04 -5.98 15.18
CA PHE A 142 -10.85 -5.76 14.34
C PHE A 142 -10.74 -6.86 13.27
N PHE A 143 -10.98 -8.12 13.62
CA PHE A 143 -10.97 -9.23 12.67
C PHE A 143 -12.17 -9.17 11.71
N ASP A 144 -13.32 -8.68 12.15
CA ASP A 144 -14.46 -8.40 11.27
C ASP A 144 -14.15 -7.27 10.27
N GLY A 145 -13.48 -6.21 10.71
CA GLY A 145 -12.97 -5.17 9.82
C GLY A 145 -12.00 -5.70 8.76
N ILE A 146 -11.08 -6.60 9.15
CA ILE A 146 -10.17 -7.27 8.20
C ILE A 146 -10.93 -8.20 7.23
N ARG A 147 -11.97 -8.90 7.68
CA ARG A 147 -12.85 -9.71 6.80
C ARG A 147 -13.59 -8.83 5.80
N ALA A 148 -14.21 -7.75 6.24
CA ALA A 148 -14.93 -6.81 5.40
C ALA A 148 -14.01 -6.18 4.34
N LEU A 149 -12.79 -5.76 4.71
CA LEU A 149 -11.81 -5.20 3.78
C LEU A 149 -11.38 -6.20 2.69
N ARG A 150 -11.23 -7.49 3.04
CA ARG A 150 -10.96 -8.56 2.05
C ARG A 150 -12.12 -8.70 1.08
N LEU A 151 -13.34 -8.85 1.60
CA LEU A 151 -14.56 -8.97 0.78
C LEU A 151 -14.72 -7.79 -0.20
N THR A 152 -14.55 -6.55 0.25
CA THR A 152 -14.65 -5.38 -0.63
C THR A 152 -13.63 -5.42 -1.76
N ARG A 153 -12.35 -5.71 -1.45
CA ARG A 153 -11.29 -5.83 -2.45
C ARG A 153 -11.54 -6.97 -3.43
N ASP A 154 -11.98 -8.12 -2.93
CA ASP A 154 -12.19 -9.31 -3.75
C ASP A 154 -13.39 -9.11 -4.70
N ASN A 155 -14.45 -8.42 -4.24
CA ASN A 155 -15.55 -7.95 -5.08
C ASN A 155 -15.09 -6.94 -6.15
N GLU A 156 -14.22 -5.97 -5.81
CA GLU A 156 -13.65 -5.02 -6.79
C GLU A 156 -12.84 -5.75 -7.88
N VAL A 157 -12.04 -6.75 -7.49
CA VAL A 157 -11.29 -7.60 -8.43
C VAL A 157 -12.24 -8.41 -9.34
N GLU A 158 -13.32 -8.97 -8.79
CA GLU A 158 -14.32 -9.68 -9.59
C GLU A 158 -14.99 -8.77 -10.64
N VAL A 159 -15.34 -7.53 -10.25
CA VAL A 159 -15.90 -6.53 -11.16
C VAL A 159 -14.91 -6.13 -12.26
N MET A 160 -13.62 -5.95 -11.93
CA MET A 160 -12.57 -5.69 -12.93
C MET A 160 -12.40 -6.86 -13.90
N ASN A 161 -12.37 -8.11 -13.40
CA ASN A 161 -12.26 -9.30 -14.25
C ASN A 161 -13.46 -9.43 -15.21
N LYS A 162 -14.68 -9.23 -14.70
CA LYS A 162 -15.91 -9.22 -15.53
C LYS A 162 -15.88 -8.12 -16.60
N ARG A 163 -15.30 -6.96 -16.31
CA ARG A 163 -15.10 -5.88 -17.30
C ARG A 163 -14.13 -6.31 -18.40
N VAL A 164 -12.97 -6.87 -18.04
CA VAL A 164 -11.95 -7.31 -19.01
C VAL A 164 -12.51 -8.39 -19.94
N GLU A 165 -13.24 -9.37 -19.39
CA GLU A 165 -13.91 -10.42 -20.17
C GLU A 165 -14.94 -9.83 -21.16
N LEU A 166 -15.77 -8.88 -20.73
CA LEU A 166 -16.72 -8.20 -21.61
C LEU A 166 -16.06 -7.35 -22.70
N GLU A 167 -14.89 -6.76 -22.43
CA GLU A 167 -14.10 -6.02 -23.42
C GLU A 167 -13.46 -6.97 -24.44
N LEU A 168 -12.92 -8.12 -24.01
CA LEU A 168 -12.39 -9.18 -24.89
C LEU A 168 -13.47 -9.75 -25.81
N GLN A 169 -14.66 -10.09 -25.29
CA GLN A 169 -15.76 -10.60 -26.10
C GLN A 169 -16.30 -9.57 -27.11
N LYS A 170 -16.22 -8.27 -26.80
CA LYS A 170 -16.60 -7.20 -27.74
C LYS A 170 -15.60 -7.11 -28.90
N GLU A 171 -14.32 -7.24 -28.62
CA GLU A 171 -13.29 -7.19 -29.67
C GLU A 171 -13.36 -8.43 -30.56
N GLN A 172 -13.50 -9.64 -30.00
CA GLN A 172 -13.75 -10.86 -30.78
C GLN A 172 -14.97 -10.74 -31.71
N LYS A 173 -16.10 -10.20 -31.21
CA LYS A 173 -17.31 -9.94 -32.03
C LYS A 173 -17.14 -8.80 -33.03
N LYS A 174 -16.13 -7.95 -32.89
CA LYS A 174 -15.75 -6.94 -33.89
C LYS A 174 -14.89 -7.59 -34.97
N ASP A 175 -13.85 -8.32 -34.60
CA ASP A 175 -12.96 -9.04 -35.50
C ASP A 175 -13.73 -10.07 -36.37
N GLU A 176 -14.67 -10.82 -35.79
CA GLU A 176 -15.55 -11.71 -36.54
C GLU A 176 -16.38 -10.97 -37.62
N ARG A 177 -16.93 -9.80 -37.28
CA ARG A 177 -17.73 -9.00 -38.21
C ARG A 177 -16.87 -8.43 -39.31
N ASP A 178 -15.67 -7.96 -38.99
CA ASP A 178 -14.75 -7.38 -39.96
C ASP A 178 -14.13 -8.46 -40.86
N LEU A 179 -13.85 -9.66 -40.34
CA LEU A 179 -13.51 -10.85 -41.13
C LEU A 179 -14.65 -11.27 -42.09
N LYS A 180 -15.90 -11.28 -41.61
CA LYS A 180 -17.09 -11.56 -42.46
C LYS A 180 -17.25 -10.52 -43.57
N LYS A 181 -17.05 -9.22 -43.28
CA LYS A 181 -17.05 -8.15 -44.30
C LYS A 181 -15.95 -8.35 -45.35
N MET A 182 -14.72 -8.65 -44.90
CA MET A 182 -13.59 -8.90 -45.81
C MET A 182 -13.85 -10.12 -46.70
N GLN A 183 -14.35 -11.21 -46.14
CA GLN A 183 -14.71 -12.42 -46.90
C GLN A 183 -15.82 -12.15 -47.93
N LEU A 184 -16.83 -11.34 -47.58
CA LEU A 184 -17.88 -10.93 -48.52
C LEU A 184 -17.34 -9.99 -49.61
N LEU A 185 -16.37 -9.12 -49.29
CA LEU A 185 -15.69 -8.26 -50.26
C LEU A 185 -14.87 -9.09 -51.27
N TYR A 186 -14.13 -10.10 -50.82
CA TYR A 186 -13.44 -11.05 -51.69
C TYR A 186 -14.41 -11.80 -52.59
N LEU A 187 -15.52 -12.32 -52.05
CA LEU A 187 -16.54 -13.00 -52.86
C LEU A 187 -17.14 -12.07 -53.92
N ASN A 188 -17.50 -10.83 -53.56
CA ASN A 188 -17.97 -9.82 -54.51
C ASN A 188 -16.93 -9.47 -55.60
N THR A 189 -15.63 -9.61 -55.30
CA THR A 189 -14.55 -9.43 -56.26
C THR A 189 -14.46 -10.63 -57.22
N PHE A 190 -14.56 -11.85 -56.71
CA PHE A 190 -14.59 -13.08 -57.52
C PHE A 190 -15.88 -13.25 -58.36
N LEU A 191 -16.98 -12.61 -57.98
CA LEU A 191 -18.22 -12.57 -58.78
C LEU A 191 -18.17 -11.57 -59.94
N LYS A 192 -17.24 -10.59 -59.90
CA LYS A 192 -17.05 -9.56 -60.95
C LYS A 192 -15.93 -9.87 -61.94
N ARG A 193 -15.09 -10.86 -61.66
CA ARG A 193 -13.98 -11.29 -62.52
C ARG A 193 -14.41 -12.47 -63.39
N GLU A 194 -14.20 -12.32 -64.69
CA GLU A 194 -14.52 -13.37 -65.69
C GLU A 194 -13.48 -14.49 -65.69
N ASN A 195 -12.21 -14.17 -65.40
CA ASN A 195 -11.11 -15.13 -65.35
C ASN A 195 -10.55 -15.21 -63.92
N LEU A 196 -10.63 -16.40 -63.34
CA LEU A 196 -10.14 -16.75 -62.01
C LEU A 196 -9.10 -17.87 -62.13
N SER A 197 -8.11 -17.89 -61.25
CA SER A 197 -7.26 -19.07 -61.07
C SER A 197 -8.08 -20.22 -60.44
N VAL A 198 -7.67 -21.47 -60.65
CA VAL A 198 -8.29 -22.66 -60.02
C VAL A 198 -8.39 -22.51 -58.50
N ASP A 199 -7.37 -21.92 -57.85
CA ASP A 199 -7.39 -21.63 -56.41
C ASP A 199 -8.44 -20.56 -56.04
N GLU A 200 -8.63 -19.56 -56.89
CA GLU A 200 -9.62 -18.50 -56.68
C GLU A 200 -11.05 -19.00 -56.91
N GLU A 201 -11.26 -19.91 -57.86
CA GLU A 201 -12.53 -20.61 -58.06
C GLU A 201 -12.86 -21.48 -56.85
N ASN A 202 -11.90 -22.25 -56.33
CA ASN A 202 -12.07 -23.02 -55.10
C ASN A 202 -12.41 -22.13 -53.90
N MET A 203 -11.69 -21.02 -53.71
CA MET A 203 -12.00 -20.03 -52.67
C MET A 203 -13.40 -19.41 -52.85
N LYS A 204 -13.80 -19.07 -54.09
CA LYS A 204 -15.14 -18.59 -54.43
C LYS A 204 -16.21 -19.60 -54.04
N HIS A 205 -16.03 -20.89 -54.38
CA HIS A 205 -16.97 -21.95 -54.00
C HIS A 205 -17.07 -22.12 -52.47
N ILE A 206 -15.95 -22.10 -51.75
CA ILE A 206 -15.92 -22.14 -50.27
C ILE A 206 -16.69 -20.95 -49.67
N LEU A 207 -16.48 -19.74 -50.19
CA LEU A 207 -17.15 -18.53 -49.71
C LEU A 207 -18.65 -18.52 -50.05
N ILE A 208 -19.06 -18.99 -51.23
CA ILE A 208 -20.49 -19.14 -51.60
C ILE A 208 -21.17 -20.10 -50.61
N ALA A 209 -20.61 -21.30 -50.40
CA ALA A 209 -21.17 -22.28 -49.48
C ALA A 209 -21.26 -21.75 -48.04
N LYS A 210 -20.30 -20.91 -47.62
CA LYS A 210 -20.26 -20.30 -46.28
C LYS A 210 -21.34 -19.24 -46.06
N PHE A 211 -21.70 -18.45 -47.08
CA PHE A 211 -22.63 -17.33 -46.94
C PHE A 211 -24.06 -17.63 -47.41
N TYR A 212 -24.23 -18.49 -48.40
CA TYR A 212 -25.52 -18.79 -49.03
C TYR A 212 -26.01 -20.22 -48.78
N GLY A 213 -25.18 -21.07 -48.17
CA GLY A 213 -25.46 -22.50 -48.04
C GLY A 213 -25.27 -23.26 -49.34
N LYS A 214 -25.76 -24.51 -49.36
CA LYS A 214 -26.02 -25.31 -50.57
C LYS A 214 -27.52 -25.57 -50.63
#